data_AF-A0A958AL96-F1
#
_entry.id   AF-A0A958AL96-F1
#
_cell.length_a   1.000
_cell.length_b   1.000
_cell.length_c   1.000
_cell.angle_alpha   90.00
_cell.angle_beta   90.00
_cell.angle_gamma   90.00
#
_symmetry.space_group_name_H-M   'P 1'
#
loop_
_entity.id
_entity.type
_entity.pdbx_description
1 polymer ?
#
loop_
_entity_poly.entity_id
_entity_poly.type
_entity_poly.pdbx_seq_one_letter_code
_entity_poly.pdbx_strand_id
1 'polypeptide(L)' 'RVAAQFGHLFGVEPILTGNEAPTALLSNAGQSQRDFGYPAVSLQQLIGWIADWVERDGETLNKPTHFETRDGAF' A
#
# COMPACT_ATOMS: atom_id res chain seq x y z
N ARG A 1 9.47 3.34 -1.72
CA ARG A 1 10.11 2.18 -2.40
C ARG A 1 9.25 0.90 -2.28
N VAL A 2 7.92 1.01 -2.23
CA VAL A 2 7.02 -0.15 -2.00
C VAL A 2 7.04 -1.12 -3.18
N ALA A 3 6.93 -0.61 -4.42
CA ALA A 3 7.02 -1.44 -5.63
C ALA A 3 8.30 -2.28 -5.71
N ALA A 4 9.46 -1.71 -5.32
CA ALA A 4 10.72 -2.43 -5.29
C ALA A 4 10.75 -3.55 -4.22
N GLN A 5 10.07 -3.37 -3.08
CA GLN A 5 9.96 -4.42 -2.07
C GLN A 5 9.14 -5.60 -2.60
N PHE A 6 8.02 -5.33 -3.27
CA PHE A 6 7.26 -6.38 -3.95
C PHE A 6 8.05 -7.04 -5.08
N GLY A 7 8.77 -6.25 -5.89
CA GLY A 7 9.63 -6.80 -6.93
C GLY A 7 10.69 -7.78 -6.41
N HIS A 8 11.31 -7.45 -5.26
CA HIS A 8 12.22 -8.37 -4.59
C HIS A 8 11.52 -9.65 -4.11
N LEU A 9 10.33 -9.54 -3.51
CA LEU A 9 9.57 -10.69 -3.02
C LEU A 9 9.11 -11.62 -4.16
N PHE A 10 8.67 -11.04 -5.28
CA PHE A 10 8.18 -11.79 -6.44
C PHE A 10 9.29 -12.21 -7.42
N GLY A 11 10.53 -11.77 -7.22
CA GLY A 11 11.63 -12.01 -8.16
C GLY A 11 11.45 -11.32 -9.52
N VAL A 12 10.74 -10.18 -9.56
CA VAL A 12 10.41 -9.43 -10.78
C VAL A 12 10.82 -7.96 -10.62
N GLU A 13 11.47 -7.38 -11.64
CA GLU A 13 11.80 -5.95 -11.62
C GLU A 13 10.53 -5.11 -11.94
N PRO A 14 10.09 -4.21 -11.04
CA PRO A 14 8.90 -3.42 -11.28
C PRO A 14 9.15 -2.33 -12.33
N ILE A 15 8.28 -2.24 -13.32
CA ILE A 15 8.29 -1.16 -14.32
C ILE A 15 7.41 -0.02 -13.81
N LEU A 16 8.01 1.10 -13.44
CA LEU A 16 7.28 2.32 -13.07
C LEU A 16 7.05 3.17 -14.32
N THR A 17 5.80 3.57 -14.56
CA THR A 17 5.40 4.39 -15.70
C THR A 17 4.54 5.58 -15.25
N GLY A 18 4.35 6.56 -16.15
CA GLY A 18 3.61 7.78 -15.86
C GLY A 18 4.49 8.93 -15.38
N ASN A 19 3.86 10.03 -14.97
CA ASN A 19 4.53 11.22 -14.44
C ASN A 19 4.12 11.42 -12.97
N GLU A 20 5.09 11.74 -12.12
CA GLU A 20 4.83 12.07 -10.73
C GLU A 20 3.95 13.32 -10.62
N ALA A 21 2.92 13.25 -9.77
CA ALA A 21 2.07 14.40 -9.50
C ALA A 21 2.78 15.41 -8.58
N PRO A 22 2.52 16.72 -8.69
CA PRO A 22 3.18 17.73 -7.87
C PRO A 22 2.81 17.69 -6.38
N THR A 23 1.77 16.93 -6.02
CA THR A 23 1.24 16.84 -4.65
C THR A 23 0.75 15.42 -4.35
N ALA A 24 0.74 15.06 -3.06
CA ALA A 24 0.23 13.78 -2.56
C ALA A 24 -0.66 14.00 -1.32
N LEU A 25 -1.57 13.06 -1.05
CA LEU A 25 -2.33 13.04 0.20
C LEU A 25 -1.49 12.37 1.29
N LEU A 26 -1.18 13.11 2.36
CA LEU A 26 -0.46 12.58 3.52
C LEU A 26 -1.37 12.65 4.75
N SER A 27 -1.63 11.50 5.37
CA SER A 27 -2.41 11.42 6.60
C SER A 27 -1.51 11.51 7.82
N ASN A 28 -1.89 12.34 8.80
CA ASN A 28 -1.26 12.36 10.12
C ASN A 28 -2.10 11.54 11.10
N ALA A 29 -1.63 10.35 11.45
CA ALA A 29 -2.31 9.43 12.38
C ALA A 29 -1.92 9.64 13.85
N GLY A 30 -1.26 10.76 14.20
CA GLY A 30 -0.70 10.97 15.53
C GLY A 30 -1.73 11.00 16.66
N GLN A 31 -2.95 11.48 16.40
CA GLN A 31 -4.04 11.41 17.40
C GLN A 31 -4.45 9.96 17.66
N SER A 32 -4.74 9.20 16.61
CA SER A 32 -5.08 7.77 16.73
C SER A 32 -3.99 6.97 17.43
N GLN A 33 -2.72 7.28 17.16
CA GLN A 33 -1.60 6.61 17.84
C GLN A 33 -1.52 6.95 19.33
N ARG A 34 -1.89 8.18 19.74
CA ARG A 34 -1.97 8.53 21.16
C ARG A 34 -3.09 7.79 21.87
N ASP A 35 -4.26 7.70 21.23
CA ASP A 35 -5.45 7.13 21.84
C ASP A 35 -5.45 5.59 21.83
N PHE A 36 -4.87 4.98 20.80
CA PHE A 36 -4.94 3.53 20.57
C PHE A 36 -3.58 2.83 20.54
N GLY A 37 -2.48 3.57 20.67
CA GLY A 37 -1.12 3.04 20.57
C GLY A 37 -0.57 2.95 19.14
N TYR A 38 0.70 2.59 19.03
CA TYR A 38 1.35 2.40 17.73
C TYR A 38 0.83 1.12 17.04
N PRO A 39 0.71 1.09 15.69
CA PRO A 39 0.31 -0.12 14.97
C PRO A 39 1.13 -1.35 15.37
N ALA A 40 0.45 -2.44 15.72
CA ALA A 40 1.09 -3.70 16.12
C ALA A 40 1.76 -4.44 14.95
N VAL A 41 1.34 -4.14 13.72
CA VAL A 41 1.88 -4.73 12.49
C VAL A 41 2.71 -3.67 11.79
N SER A 42 3.98 -3.98 11.53
CA SER A 42 4.87 -3.08 10.79
C SER A 42 4.54 -3.07 9.31
N LEU A 43 4.91 -1.99 8.61
CA LEU A 43 4.75 -1.90 7.16
C LEU A 43 5.45 -3.05 6.43
N GLN A 44 6.64 -3.46 6.88
CA GLN A 44 7.38 -4.56 6.26
C GLN A 44 6.62 -5.89 6.40
N GLN A 45 6.03 -6.15 7.56
CA GLN A 45 5.26 -7.36 7.79
C GLN A 45 3.96 -7.36 6.97
N LEU A 46 3.28 -6.21 6.89
CA LEU A 46 2.10 -6.04 6.05
C LEU A 46 2.40 -6.32 4.57
N ILE A 47 3.52 -5.80 4.05
CA ILE A 47 3.97 -6.05 2.67
C ILE A 47 4.22 -7.55 2.45
N GLY A 48 4.88 -8.22 3.38
CA GLY A 48 5.13 -9.66 3.29
C GLY A 48 3.85 -10.48 3.25
N TRP A 49 2.87 -10.15 4.10
CA TRP A 49 1.56 -10.82 4.10
C TRP A 49 0.78 -10.61 2.79
N ILE A 50 0.82 -9.39 2.24
CA ILE A 50 0.16 -9.10 0.96
C ILE A 50 0.83 -9.89 -0.17
N ALA A 51 2.17 -9.92 -0.21
CA ALA A 51 2.90 -10.67 -1.23
C ALA A 51 2.54 -12.17 -1.20
N ASP A 52 2.56 -12.76 -0.01
CA ASP A 52 2.21 -14.16 0.22
C ASP A 52 0.75 -14.49 -0.15
N TRP A 53 -0.19 -13.58 0.10
CA TRP A 53 -1.58 -13.75 -0.33
C TRP A 53 -1.71 -13.76 -1.86
N VAL A 54 -1.00 -12.85 -2.54
CA VAL A 54 -1.01 -12.74 -4.01
C VAL A 54 -0.34 -13.95 -4.67
N GLU A 55 0.80 -14.43 -4.14
CA GLU A 55 1.48 -15.61 -4.70
C GLU A 55 0.64 -16.89 -4.64
N ARG A 56 -0.27 -16.97 -3.67
CA ARG A 56 -1.18 -18.11 -3.50
C ARG A 56 -2.47 -18.00 -4.30
N ASP A 57 -2.59 -17.00 -5.17
CA ASP A 57 -3.82 -16.68 -5.91
C ASP A 57 -5.03 -16.54 -4.96
N GLY A 58 -4.80 -15.87 -3.82
CA GLY A 58 -5.83 -15.67 -2.81
C GLY A 58 -7.01 -14.85 -3.34
N GLU A 59 -8.21 -15.12 -2.81
CA GLU A 59 -9.44 -14.49 -3.28
C GLU A 59 -9.35 -12.95 -3.21
N THR A 60 -9.80 -12.30 -4.28
CA THR A 60 -9.93 -10.85 -4.36
C THR A 60 -11.38 -10.47 -4.59
N LEU A 61 -11.84 -9.47 -3.85
CA LEU A 61 -13.18 -8.92 -4.03
C LEU A 61 -13.33 -8.10 -5.32
N ASN A 62 -12.21 -7.80 -6.00
CA ASN A 62 -12.16 -6.96 -7.21
C ASN A 62 -12.93 -5.64 -7.09
N LYS A 63 -12.99 -5.09 -5.87
CA LYS A 63 -13.62 -3.80 -5.62
C LYS A 63 -12.65 -2.68 -6.02
N PRO A 64 -13.15 -1.61 -6.68
CA PRO A 64 -12.32 -0.46 -6.99
C PRO A 64 -11.77 0.14 -5.70
N THR A 65 -10.48 0.47 -5.69
CA THR A 65 -9.79 1.02 -4.51
C THR A 65 -9.87 2.53 -4.42
N HIS A 66 -10.09 3.23 -5.55
CA HIS A 66 -10.14 4.69 -5.65
C HIS A 66 -8.88 5.38 -5.09
N PHE A 67 -7.72 4.73 -5.12
CA PHE A 67 -6.46 5.31 -4.62
C PHE A 67 -5.89 6.38 -5.55
N GLU A 68 -6.33 6.37 -6.81
CA GLU A 68 -6.03 7.34 -7.85
C GLU A 68 -6.92 8.59 -7.77
N THR A 69 -8.05 8.54 -7.06
CA THR A 69 -8.98 9.65 -6.92
C THR A 69 -8.41 10.73 -5.99
N ARG A 70 -8.55 12.00 -6.40
CA ARG A 70 -7.98 13.16 -5.69
C ARG A 70 -8.98 14.30 -5.46
N ASP A 71 -10.22 14.13 -5.87
CA ASP A 71 -11.28 15.14 -5.75
C ASP A 71 -11.95 15.15 -4.36
N GLY A 72 -11.64 14.17 -3.51
CA GLY A 72 -12.19 14.05 -2.16
C GLY A 72 -13.62 13.49 -2.13
N ALA A 73 -14.16 13.03 -3.26
CA ALA A 73 -15.44 12.33 -3.32
C ALA A 73 -15.18 10.82 -3.19
N PHE A 74 -15.67 10.22 -2.09
CA PHE A 74 -15.51 8.81 -1.75
C PHE A 74 -16.87 8.17 -1.45
#